data_AF-A0A812KYM2-F1
#
_entry.id   AF-A0A812KYM2-F1
#
_cell.length_a   1.000
_cell.length_b   1.000
_cell.length_c   1.000
_cell.angle_alpha   90.00
_cell.angle_beta   90.00
_cell.angle_gamma   90.00
#
_symmetry.space_group_name_H-M   'P 1'
#
loop_
_entity.id
_entity.type
_entity.pdbx_description
1 polymer ?
#
loop_
_entity_poly.entity_id
_entity_poly.type
_entity_poly.pdbx_seq_one_letter_code
_entity_poly.pdbx_strand_id
1 'polypeptide(L)'
;MMPWRASALGRAFWRPVAARCSRRLSIGGQLRQKSFVQASSPAQTDIKWDALSDADVELFESLQSVVEALGDDASDHPVVEVRDKLAVAFRDKAALLKRNWTDEMFQEGEHLNEEKVAEIEAAMAADLGNFSGGLYNGQNLGNALDLVGAYMKNYKLDKADAVLAKCGPFVAQRGGVWMVKWLNHVSTVRMKQSRHLEALEMLYDLELYSPYNADEAPEFFTTLYRNQAWALKAMGRIEEAAIYFGRMASASKCSKGDLDWFDKWDLGKVAAARAWRDGDMNGFFRGRALVEEALELQTVQEPDDLVMRAKVHDSLAECFLIVKEYAKADEHYSAAYNLLLQTVGSQSPLHGKQARHMANLRIAQGQYAEALPYLSEAFQVECSKDAVNVSELLELVDVIVNAQQQSSSDTVASLPSNHFAMRRLQQNMKARALDGSKEFAVLCHKMSLLYLHEGHRDPNALRRARRLAKSAATQLQGNFSLSRVLSHLTSHLTQVRILRSHQGRAVSS
;
A
#
# COMPACT_ATOMS: atom_id res chain seq x y z
N MET A 1 -40.39 -20.71 -3.17
CA MET A 1 -41.82 -20.43 -3.38
C MET A 1 -42.26 -19.49 -2.26
N MET A 2 -42.45 -18.21 -2.59
CA MET A 2 -43.02 -17.12 -1.79
C MET A 2 -42.33 -16.68 -0.46
N PRO A 3 -42.50 -15.39 -0.08
CA PRO A 3 -41.37 -14.53 0.26
C PRO A 3 -41.44 -13.94 1.68
N TRP A 4 -40.29 -13.53 2.21
CA TRP A 4 -40.25 -12.72 3.42
C TRP A 4 -40.31 -11.23 3.08
N ARG A 5 -41.30 -10.58 3.69
CA ARG A 5 -41.67 -9.17 3.54
C ARG A 5 -40.66 -8.27 4.23
N ALA A 6 -40.37 -7.15 3.57
CA ALA A 6 -39.70 -5.99 4.13
C ALA A 6 -40.47 -5.39 5.31
N SER A 7 -39.77 -5.04 6.38
CA SER A 7 -40.21 -4.05 7.36
C SER A 7 -39.43 -2.75 7.14
N ALA A 8 -40.15 -1.71 6.77
CA ALA A 8 -39.66 -0.37 6.52
C ALA A 8 -39.53 0.43 7.82
N LEU A 9 -38.32 0.93 8.10
CA LEU A 9 -37.93 2.07 8.93
C LEU A 9 -36.54 2.45 8.40
N GLY A 10 -36.39 3.29 7.37
CA GLY A 10 -36.58 4.74 7.41
C GLY A 10 -35.19 5.40 7.37
N ARG A 11 -34.47 5.35 6.25
CA ARG A 11 -34.30 6.49 5.31
C ARG A 11 -33.99 7.83 5.99
N ALA A 12 -32.73 8.01 6.38
CA ALA A 12 -32.03 9.29 6.44
C ALA A 12 -30.53 8.99 6.63
N PHE A 13 -29.67 9.96 6.36
CA PHE A 13 -28.21 9.96 6.63
C PHE A 13 -27.35 9.19 5.63
N TRP A 14 -27.16 9.80 4.46
CA TRP A 14 -25.92 10.47 4.03
C TRP A 14 -26.33 11.38 2.86
N ARG A 15 -26.35 12.71 3.06
CA ARG A 15 -26.48 13.67 1.95
C ARG A 15 -25.12 14.34 1.71
N PRO A 16 -24.74 14.56 0.44
CA PRO A 16 -23.46 15.15 0.09
C PRO A 16 -23.50 16.67 0.27
N VAL A 17 -22.45 17.23 0.87
CA VAL A 17 -22.21 18.67 0.85
C VAL A 17 -21.43 19.00 -0.42
N ALA A 18 -22.10 19.63 -1.39
CA ALA A 18 -21.47 20.28 -2.52
C ALA A 18 -22.01 21.73 -2.64
N ALA A 19 -21.12 22.73 -2.55
CA ALA A 19 -21.00 23.83 -3.52
C ALA A 19 -20.10 24.99 -3.02
N ARG A 20 -19.41 25.61 -3.99
CA ARG A 20 -18.41 26.68 -3.92
C ARG A 20 -18.99 28.11 -3.76
N CYS A 21 -18.16 28.99 -3.19
CA CYS A 21 -17.87 30.41 -3.47
C CYS A 21 -18.93 31.50 -3.80
N SER A 22 -18.85 32.56 -2.98
CA SER A 22 -18.87 34.01 -3.27
C SER A 22 -20.20 34.79 -3.41
N ARG A 23 -20.51 35.64 -2.42
CA ARG A 23 -20.56 37.13 -2.49
C ARG A 23 -21.10 37.75 -1.19
N ARG A 24 -20.56 38.93 -0.84
CA ARG A 24 -20.93 39.81 0.28
C ARG A 24 -22.42 40.18 0.28
N LEU A 25 -23.01 40.27 1.48
CA LEU A 25 -23.81 41.42 1.95
C LEU A 25 -23.99 41.33 3.49
N SER A 26 -23.78 42.47 4.16
CA SER A 26 -23.93 42.68 5.60
C SER A 26 -25.39 42.77 6.03
N ILE A 27 -25.73 42.35 7.26
CA ILE A 27 -26.35 43.15 8.34
C ILE A 27 -26.85 42.22 9.48
N GLY A 28 -26.38 42.52 10.70
CA GLY A 28 -27.05 42.42 12.02
C GLY A 28 -27.91 41.21 12.41
N GLY A 29 -27.56 40.54 13.54
CA GLY A 29 -28.51 39.68 14.25
C GLY A 29 -27.93 38.82 15.37
N GLN A 30 -27.74 39.42 16.55
CA GLN A 30 -27.79 38.85 17.90
C GLN A 30 -27.23 37.43 18.18
N LEU A 31 -26.12 37.44 18.94
CA LEU A 31 -25.68 36.37 19.84
C LEU A 31 -26.83 35.87 20.73
N ARG A 32 -27.24 34.61 20.58
CA ARG A 32 -27.96 33.88 21.63
C ARG A 32 -26.97 33.01 22.39
N GLN A 33 -26.58 33.49 23.57
CA GLN A 33 -26.14 32.62 24.65
C GLN A 33 -27.30 31.67 25.00
N LYS A 34 -27.06 30.36 24.93
CA LYS A 34 -27.85 29.36 25.66
C LYS A 34 -26.98 28.77 26.76
N SER A 35 -27.16 29.29 27.97
CA SER A 35 -26.85 28.62 29.21
C SER A 35 -28.15 27.99 29.73
N PHE A 36 -28.19 26.67 29.93
CA PHE A 36 -28.22 26.09 31.27
C PHE A 36 -28.27 24.56 31.23
N VAL A 37 -27.40 24.03 32.07
CA VAL A 37 -27.26 22.67 32.59
C VAL A 37 -28.58 22.15 33.19
N GLN A 38 -29.02 20.98 32.74
CA GLN A 38 -29.84 20.05 33.52
C GLN A 38 -29.30 18.64 33.33
N ALA A 39 -29.30 17.86 34.41
CA ALA A 39 -28.55 16.61 34.60
C ALA A 39 -28.74 15.62 33.44
N SER A 40 -27.74 15.55 32.57
CA SER A 40 -27.64 14.59 31.48
C SER A 40 -27.31 13.20 32.03
N SER A 41 -27.97 12.17 31.50
CA SER A 41 -27.60 10.78 31.81
C SER A 41 -26.13 10.52 31.44
N PRO A 42 -25.45 9.54 32.07
CA PRO A 42 -24.06 9.19 31.74
C PRO A 42 -23.81 8.89 30.25
N ALA A 43 -24.86 8.57 29.48
CA ALA A 43 -24.77 8.31 28.05
C ALA A 43 -24.59 9.58 27.19
N GLN A 44 -25.00 10.76 27.68
CA GLN A 44 -24.98 12.02 26.92
C GLN A 44 -23.62 12.73 26.97
N THR A 45 -22.82 12.49 28.02
CA THR A 45 -21.57 13.23 28.28
C THR A 45 -20.38 12.78 27.42
N ASP A 46 -20.47 11.60 26.80
CA ASP A 46 -19.36 11.01 26.02
C ASP A 46 -19.54 11.15 24.50
N ILE A 47 -20.64 11.73 24.03
CA ILE A 47 -20.87 11.96 22.59
C ILE A 47 -20.11 13.23 22.18
N LYS A 48 -19.21 13.11 21.21
CA LYS A 48 -18.60 14.27 20.54
C LYS A 48 -19.59 14.88 19.55
N TRP A 49 -20.39 15.83 20.02
CA TRP A 49 -21.45 16.46 19.23
C TRP A 49 -20.92 17.24 18.02
N ASP A 50 -19.72 17.80 18.13
CA ASP A 50 -18.99 18.49 17.07
C ASP A 50 -18.59 17.57 15.90
N ALA A 51 -18.59 16.25 16.11
CA ALA A 51 -18.29 15.23 15.11
C ALA A 51 -19.51 14.75 14.31
N LEU A 52 -20.71 15.26 14.60
CA LEU A 52 -21.97 14.82 14.01
C LEU A 52 -22.55 15.88 13.07
N SER A 53 -23.41 15.46 12.13
CA SER A 53 -24.13 16.42 11.28
C SER A 53 -25.28 17.07 12.04
N ASP A 54 -25.71 18.27 11.64
CA ASP A 54 -26.85 18.96 12.27
C ASP A 54 -28.10 18.09 12.35
N ALA A 55 -28.35 17.29 11.30
CA ALA A 55 -29.47 16.36 11.26
C ALA A 55 -29.27 15.17 12.23
N ASP A 56 -28.03 14.69 12.44
CA ASP A 56 -27.74 13.63 13.41
C ASP A 56 -28.05 14.13 14.83
N VAL A 57 -27.64 15.38 15.12
CA VAL A 57 -27.92 16.06 16.39
C VAL A 57 -29.42 16.24 16.57
N GLU A 58 -30.13 16.77 15.57
CA GLU A 58 -31.58 16.99 15.62
C GLU A 58 -32.36 15.69 15.83
N LEU A 59 -31.95 14.59 15.17
CA LEU A 59 -32.55 13.27 15.36
C LEU A 59 -32.41 12.80 16.82
N PHE A 60 -31.20 12.95 17.38
CA PHE A 60 -30.95 12.54 18.76
C PHE A 60 -31.72 13.39 19.76
N GLU A 61 -31.70 14.71 19.60
CA GLU A 61 -32.46 15.64 20.45
C GLU A 61 -33.96 15.35 20.40
N SER A 62 -34.49 15.00 19.22
CA SER A 62 -35.89 14.62 19.04
C SER A 62 -36.22 13.33 19.80
N LEU A 63 -35.40 12.29 19.68
CA LEU A 63 -35.58 11.03 20.41
C LEU A 63 -35.45 11.24 21.92
N GLN A 64 -34.48 12.03 22.35
CA GLN A 64 -34.27 12.36 23.75
C GLN A 64 -35.47 13.11 24.32
N SER A 65 -36.05 14.07 23.58
CA SER A 65 -37.25 14.79 24.00
C SER A 65 -38.46 13.87 24.18
N VAL A 66 -38.60 12.85 23.32
CA VAL A 66 -39.65 11.82 23.47
C VAL A 66 -39.41 10.96 24.71
N VAL A 67 -38.16 10.58 24.99
CA VAL A 67 -37.82 9.82 26.21
C VAL A 67 -38.12 10.65 27.46
N GLU A 68 -37.79 11.94 27.47
CA GLU A 68 -38.07 12.84 28.59
C GLU A 68 -39.58 13.02 28.81
N ALA A 69 -40.35 13.10 27.74
CA ALA A 69 -41.81 13.20 27.81
C ALA A 69 -42.49 11.93 28.37
N LEU A 70 -41.84 10.77 28.28
CA LEU A 70 -42.35 9.50 28.82
C LEU A 70 -42.18 9.38 30.35
N GLY A 71 -41.32 10.18 30.99
CA GLY A 71 -41.15 10.19 32.44
C GLY A 71 -40.79 8.82 33.02
N ASP A 72 -41.48 8.41 34.09
CA ASP A 72 -41.24 7.14 34.80
C ASP A 72 -41.54 5.89 33.94
N ASP A 73 -42.37 6.01 32.89
CA ASP A 73 -42.72 4.91 31.98
C ASP A 73 -41.64 4.65 30.91
N ALA A 74 -40.57 5.44 30.89
CA ALA A 74 -39.54 5.35 29.86
C ALA A 74 -38.67 4.09 29.94
N SER A 75 -38.47 3.52 31.14
CA SER A 75 -37.42 2.51 31.39
C SER A 75 -37.48 1.27 30.48
N ASP A 76 -38.67 0.80 30.14
CA ASP A 76 -38.89 -0.36 29.26
C ASP A 76 -39.41 0.03 27.86
N HIS A 77 -39.47 1.33 27.55
CA HIS A 77 -40.04 1.80 26.29
C HIS A 77 -39.05 1.58 25.11
N PRO A 78 -39.48 1.02 23.95
CA PRO A 78 -38.60 0.75 22.81
C PRO A 78 -37.82 1.97 22.28
N VAL A 79 -38.35 3.19 22.50
CA VAL A 79 -37.67 4.44 22.11
C VAL A 79 -36.40 4.68 22.93
N VAL A 80 -36.34 4.25 24.19
CA VAL A 80 -35.11 4.32 25.00
C VAL A 80 -34.04 3.43 24.39
N GLU A 81 -34.40 2.20 24.01
CA GLU A 81 -33.47 1.28 23.34
C GLU A 81 -32.96 1.86 22.01
N VAL A 82 -33.83 2.47 21.21
CA VAL A 82 -33.45 3.12 19.95
C VAL A 82 -32.51 4.30 20.19
N ARG A 83 -32.83 5.18 21.14
CA ARG A 83 -31.98 6.32 21.51
C ARG A 83 -30.61 5.83 21.98
N ASP A 84 -30.54 4.82 22.83
CA ASP A 84 -29.29 4.32 23.39
C ASP A 84 -28.43 3.64 22.32
N LYS A 85 -29.04 2.89 21.40
CA LYS A 85 -28.35 2.36 20.21
C LYS A 85 -27.80 3.49 19.33
N LEU A 86 -28.58 4.56 19.14
CA LEU A 86 -28.12 5.73 18.38
C LEU A 86 -26.95 6.45 19.07
N ALA A 87 -27.01 6.62 20.40
CA ALA A 87 -25.91 7.17 21.20
C ALA A 87 -24.62 6.36 21.01
N VAL A 88 -24.71 5.03 21.03
CA VAL A 88 -23.56 4.14 20.78
C VAL A 88 -23.05 4.30 19.35
N ALA A 89 -23.93 4.31 18.36
CA ALA A 89 -23.54 4.49 16.96
C ALA A 89 -22.83 5.83 16.72
N PHE A 90 -23.26 6.89 17.37
CA PHE A 90 -22.64 8.22 17.28
C PHE A 90 -21.27 8.28 17.97
N ARG A 91 -21.12 7.65 19.14
CA ARG A 91 -19.81 7.50 19.79
C ARG A 91 -18.85 6.71 18.92
N ASP A 92 -19.32 5.62 18.31
CA ASP A 92 -18.50 4.81 17.42
C ASP A 92 -18.12 5.56 16.15
N LYS A 93 -19.05 6.32 15.54
CA LYS A 93 -18.77 7.21 14.41
C LYS A 93 -17.68 8.22 14.76
N ALA A 94 -17.80 8.89 15.90
CA ALA A 94 -16.80 9.85 16.37
C ALA A 94 -15.43 9.17 16.63
N ALA A 95 -15.43 7.98 17.23
CA ALA A 95 -14.22 7.22 17.48
C ALA A 95 -13.55 6.72 16.18
N LEU A 96 -14.29 6.60 15.08
CA LEU A 96 -13.76 6.17 13.79
C LEU A 96 -13.30 7.33 12.89
N LEU A 97 -13.56 8.59 13.28
CA LEU A 97 -13.08 9.76 12.55
C LEU A 97 -11.56 9.78 12.44
N LYS A 98 -11.07 10.32 11.33
CA LYS A 98 -9.64 10.50 11.10
C LYS A 98 -9.02 11.40 12.17
N ARG A 99 -7.83 11.05 12.63
CA ARG A 99 -7.01 11.90 13.50
C ARG A 99 -6.15 12.85 12.67
N ASN A 100 -5.61 13.90 13.30
CA ASN A 100 -4.79 14.92 12.64
C ASN A 100 -3.58 14.33 11.88
N TRP A 101 -2.98 13.24 12.35
CA TRP A 101 -1.86 12.58 11.67
C TRP A 101 -2.27 11.67 10.51
N THR A 102 -3.57 11.47 10.27
CA THR A 102 -4.04 10.64 9.15
C THR A 102 -3.72 11.29 7.81
N ASP A 103 -3.70 12.62 7.79
CA ASP A 103 -3.41 13.43 6.61
C ASP A 103 -1.91 13.80 6.50
N GLU A 104 -1.08 13.33 7.43
CA GLU A 104 0.37 13.46 7.38
C GLU A 104 0.92 12.83 6.09
N MET A 105 1.76 13.58 5.37
CA MET A 105 2.19 13.20 4.03
C MET A 105 3.40 12.26 4.06
N PHE A 106 4.25 12.34 5.09
CA PHE A 106 5.51 11.58 5.22
C PHE A 106 6.42 11.74 4.00
N GLN A 107 6.80 12.98 3.73
CA GLN A 107 7.60 13.38 2.56
C GLN A 107 8.87 14.15 2.95
N GLU A 108 9.25 14.12 4.22
CA GLU A 108 10.38 14.84 4.79
C GLU A 108 11.69 14.03 4.73
N GLY A 109 11.68 12.87 4.08
CA GLY A 109 12.80 11.95 4.01
C GLY A 109 12.74 10.88 5.10
N GLU A 110 13.53 9.82 4.91
CA GLU A 110 13.47 8.59 5.72
C GLU A 110 13.53 8.86 7.24
N HIS A 111 14.54 9.57 7.70
CA HIS A 111 14.75 9.82 9.13
C HIS A 111 13.61 10.61 9.78
N LEU A 112 13.21 11.73 9.15
CA LEU A 112 12.14 12.60 9.69
C LEU A 112 10.79 11.88 9.67
N ASN A 113 10.53 11.09 8.63
CA ASN A 113 9.35 10.23 8.58
C ASN A 113 9.34 9.20 9.72
N GLU A 114 10.49 8.60 10.04
CA GLU A 114 10.60 7.67 11.17
C GLU A 114 10.39 8.34 12.53
N GLU A 115 10.96 9.53 12.74
CA GLU A 115 10.72 10.34 13.94
C GLU A 115 9.24 10.69 14.07
N LYS A 116 8.59 11.07 12.95
CA LYS A 116 7.16 11.40 12.94
C LYS A 116 6.30 10.19 13.29
N VAL A 117 6.63 9.01 12.77
CA VAL A 117 5.96 7.77 13.18
C VAL A 117 6.15 7.51 14.67
N ALA A 118 7.35 7.69 15.21
CA ALA A 118 7.62 7.50 16.63
C ALA A 118 6.85 8.50 17.52
N GLU A 119 6.71 9.76 17.09
CA GLU A 119 5.87 10.77 17.75
C GLU A 119 4.42 10.32 17.82
N ILE A 120 3.86 9.82 16.70
CA ILE A 120 2.48 9.30 16.65
C ILE A 120 2.33 8.07 17.56
N GLU A 121 3.31 7.15 17.56
CA GLU A 121 3.32 6.00 18.45
C GLU A 121 3.31 6.42 19.93
N ALA A 122 4.11 7.43 20.30
CA ALA A 122 4.17 7.95 21.66
C ALA A 122 2.85 8.63 22.07
N ALA A 123 2.25 9.43 21.18
CA ALA A 123 0.94 10.04 21.40
C ALA A 123 -0.15 8.97 21.62
N MET A 124 -0.16 7.91 20.80
CA MET A 124 -1.09 6.79 20.97
C MET A 124 -0.88 6.03 22.28
N ALA A 125 0.38 5.80 22.67
CA ALA A 125 0.70 5.12 23.92
C ALA A 125 0.24 5.92 25.14
N ALA A 126 0.37 7.26 25.10
CA ALA A 126 -0.15 8.14 26.14
C ALA A 126 -1.68 8.09 26.21
N ASP A 127 -2.37 8.17 25.07
CA ASP A 127 -3.83 8.07 25.00
C ASP A 127 -4.35 6.74 25.54
N LEU A 128 -3.70 5.61 25.19
CA LEU A 128 -4.07 4.28 25.70
C LEU A 128 -4.01 4.21 27.24
N GLY A 129 -3.12 4.98 27.88
CA GLY A 129 -3.03 5.07 29.34
C GLY A 129 -4.15 5.88 29.98
N ASN A 130 -4.79 6.79 29.24
CA ASN A 130 -5.82 7.68 29.74
C ASN A 130 -7.22 7.05 29.75
N PHE A 131 -7.48 6.05 28.90
CA PHE A 131 -8.77 5.39 28.81
C PHE A 131 -8.75 3.98 29.42
N SER A 132 -9.62 3.73 30.39
CA SER A 132 -9.82 2.38 30.94
C SER A 132 -10.43 1.44 29.90
N GLY A 133 -10.12 0.14 30.00
CA GLY A 133 -10.74 -0.90 29.16
C GLY A 133 -9.96 -1.31 27.89
N GLY A 134 -8.77 -0.74 27.63
CA GLY A 134 -7.93 -1.15 26.51
C GLY A 134 -8.65 -1.03 25.16
N LEU A 135 -8.57 -2.06 24.30
CA LEU A 135 -9.23 -2.08 22.98
C LEU A 135 -10.76 -2.31 23.03
N TYR A 136 -11.34 -2.59 24.21
CA TYR A 136 -12.81 -2.56 24.35
C TYR A 136 -13.33 -1.12 24.29
N ASN A 137 -12.51 -0.12 24.62
CA ASN A 137 -12.85 1.28 24.45
C ASN A 137 -12.80 1.67 22.97
N GLY A 138 -13.86 2.31 22.47
CA GLY A 138 -13.99 2.67 21.05
C GLY A 138 -12.93 3.67 20.60
N GLN A 139 -12.60 4.66 21.44
CA GLN A 139 -11.58 5.66 21.10
C GLN A 139 -10.20 5.01 20.93
N ASN A 140 -9.83 4.10 21.84
CA ASN A 140 -8.59 3.33 21.76
C ASN A 140 -8.53 2.44 20.52
N LEU A 141 -9.62 1.72 20.24
CA LEU A 141 -9.71 0.87 19.05
C LEU A 141 -9.61 1.69 17.76
N GLY A 142 -10.32 2.82 17.69
CA GLY A 142 -10.28 3.72 16.54
C GLY A 142 -8.89 4.33 16.34
N ASN A 143 -8.22 4.73 17.43
CA ASN A 143 -6.85 5.25 17.39
C ASN A 143 -5.90 4.19 16.83
N ALA A 144 -6.00 2.96 17.35
CA ALA A 144 -5.19 1.84 16.88
C ALA A 144 -5.40 1.55 15.37
N LEU A 145 -6.65 1.60 14.89
CA LEU A 145 -6.94 1.44 13.45
C LEU A 145 -6.35 2.59 12.63
N ASP A 146 -6.39 3.84 13.10
CA ASP A 146 -5.78 4.96 12.38
C ASP A 146 -4.25 4.93 12.38
N LEU A 147 -3.60 4.35 13.39
CA LEU A 147 -2.15 4.11 13.40
C LEU A 147 -1.69 3.29 12.20
N VAL A 148 -2.53 2.33 11.78
CA VAL A 148 -2.27 1.48 10.62
C VAL A 148 -2.08 2.34 9.36
N GLY A 149 -2.81 3.45 9.24
CA GLY A 149 -2.64 4.45 8.18
C GLY A 149 -1.20 4.97 8.09
N ALA A 150 -0.65 5.42 9.22
CA ALA A 150 0.73 5.93 9.29
C ALA A 150 1.76 4.84 8.95
N TYR A 151 1.55 3.61 9.44
CA TYR A 151 2.43 2.49 9.10
C TYR A 151 2.38 2.11 7.62
N MET A 152 1.21 2.14 6.99
CA MET A 152 1.07 1.83 5.56
C MET A 152 1.75 2.85 4.65
N LYS A 153 1.72 4.15 5.02
CA LYS A 153 2.42 5.22 4.30
C LYS A 153 3.94 5.04 4.38
N ASN A 154 4.44 4.56 5.52
CA ASN A 154 5.87 4.33 5.77
C ASN A 154 6.35 2.90 5.53
N TYR A 155 5.53 2.04 4.91
CA TYR A 155 5.85 0.63 4.65
C TYR A 155 6.29 -0.19 5.89
N LYS A 156 5.84 0.21 7.09
CA LYS A 156 6.03 -0.55 8.35
C LYS A 156 4.94 -1.64 8.47
N LEU A 157 4.90 -2.53 7.48
CA LEU A 157 3.81 -3.48 7.24
C LEU A 157 3.70 -4.54 8.35
N ASP A 158 4.80 -4.92 8.99
CA ASP A 158 4.74 -5.88 10.11
C ASP A 158 4.05 -5.26 11.33
N LYS A 159 4.35 -3.98 11.61
CA LYS A 159 3.67 -3.23 12.68
C LYS A 159 2.19 -3.05 12.35
N ALA A 160 1.87 -2.69 11.11
CA ALA A 160 0.49 -2.57 10.63
C ALA A 160 -0.30 -3.87 10.81
N ASP A 161 0.26 -5.00 10.39
CA ASP A 161 -0.38 -6.31 10.49
C ASP A 161 -0.55 -6.74 11.96
N ALA A 162 0.46 -6.50 12.81
CA ALA A 162 0.38 -6.81 14.24
C ALA A 162 -0.73 -6.02 14.95
N VAL A 163 -0.91 -4.74 14.61
CA VAL A 163 -2.01 -3.91 15.15
C VAL A 163 -3.36 -4.43 14.67
N LEU A 164 -3.50 -4.71 13.36
CA LEU A 164 -4.76 -5.21 12.80
C LEU A 164 -5.15 -6.58 13.38
N ALA A 165 -4.18 -7.48 13.58
CA ALA A 165 -4.39 -8.77 14.21
C ALA A 165 -4.89 -8.63 15.65
N LYS A 166 -4.36 -7.68 16.42
CA LYS A 166 -4.82 -7.38 17.79
C LYS A 166 -6.21 -6.73 17.80
N CYS A 167 -6.53 -5.89 16.81
CA CYS A 167 -7.83 -5.22 16.73
C CYS A 167 -8.97 -6.15 16.27
N GLY A 168 -8.65 -7.16 15.45
CA GLY A 168 -9.62 -8.04 14.79
C GLY A 168 -10.73 -8.59 15.70
N PRO A 169 -10.43 -9.23 16.85
CA PRO A 169 -11.46 -9.76 17.75
C PRO A 169 -12.43 -8.68 18.28
N PHE A 170 -11.93 -7.49 18.61
CA PHE A 170 -12.74 -6.38 19.13
C PHE A 170 -13.62 -5.76 18.04
N VAL A 171 -13.08 -5.67 16.82
CA VAL A 171 -13.84 -5.24 15.65
C VAL A 171 -14.94 -6.24 15.32
N ALA A 172 -14.65 -7.54 15.34
CA ALA A 172 -15.63 -8.58 15.07
C ALA A 172 -16.78 -8.58 16.08
N GLN A 173 -16.50 -8.31 17.36
CA GLN A 173 -17.53 -8.19 18.39
C GLN A 173 -18.46 -6.98 18.15
N ARG A 174 -17.92 -5.86 17.65
CA ARG A 174 -18.68 -4.62 17.39
C ARG A 174 -19.44 -4.64 16.06
N GLY A 175 -18.85 -5.22 15.02
CA GLY A 175 -19.42 -5.28 13.67
C GLY A 175 -19.60 -3.90 13.00
N GLY A 176 -20.48 -3.84 12.00
CA GLY A 176 -20.86 -2.60 11.32
C GLY A 176 -19.68 -1.78 10.80
N VAL A 177 -19.67 -0.47 11.08
CA VAL A 177 -18.66 0.49 10.61
C VAL A 177 -17.22 0.15 11.05
N TRP A 178 -17.05 -0.57 12.17
CA TRP A 178 -15.74 -1.05 12.61
C TRP A 178 -15.19 -2.11 11.65
N MET A 179 -16.05 -3.03 11.22
CA MET A 179 -15.68 -4.08 10.26
C MET A 179 -15.30 -3.46 8.92
N VAL A 180 -16.07 -2.48 8.45
CA VAL A 180 -15.78 -1.74 7.21
C VAL A 180 -14.39 -1.10 7.26
N LYS A 181 -14.06 -0.36 8.33
CA LYS A 181 -12.75 0.29 8.48
C LYS A 181 -11.60 -0.73 8.57
N TRP A 182 -11.80 -1.79 9.36
CA TRP A 182 -10.78 -2.83 9.52
C TRP A 182 -10.53 -3.57 8.21
N LEU A 183 -11.58 -4.02 7.50
CA LEU A 183 -11.49 -4.67 6.19
C LEU A 183 -10.75 -3.81 5.17
N ASN A 184 -11.04 -2.50 5.13
CA ASN A 184 -10.34 -1.57 4.26
C ASN A 184 -8.84 -1.47 4.58
N HIS A 185 -8.46 -1.41 5.86
CA HIS A 185 -7.06 -1.38 6.26
C HIS A 185 -6.34 -2.71 6.01
N VAL A 186 -6.92 -3.83 6.43
CA VAL A 186 -6.27 -5.14 6.29
C VAL A 186 -6.12 -5.53 4.83
N SER A 187 -7.11 -5.28 3.97
CA SER A 187 -6.97 -5.50 2.53
C SER A 187 -5.84 -4.67 1.91
N THR A 188 -5.71 -3.38 2.29
CA THR A 188 -4.62 -2.51 1.82
C THR A 188 -3.24 -3.00 2.30
N VAL A 189 -3.14 -3.47 3.55
CA VAL A 189 -1.91 -4.10 4.07
C VAL A 189 -1.57 -5.36 3.28
N ARG A 190 -2.56 -6.23 2.99
CA ARG A 190 -2.36 -7.44 2.18
C ARG A 190 -1.90 -7.11 0.75
N MET A 191 -2.45 -6.08 0.12
CA MET A 191 -1.97 -5.61 -1.20
C MET A 191 -0.50 -5.18 -1.15
N LYS A 192 -0.12 -4.40 -0.13
CA LYS A 192 1.28 -3.96 0.07
C LYS A 192 2.22 -5.11 0.44
N GLN A 193 1.70 -6.20 0.99
CA GLN A 193 2.42 -7.44 1.25
C GLN A 193 2.51 -8.38 0.02
N SER A 194 2.06 -7.95 -1.15
CA SER A 194 1.91 -8.81 -2.35
C SER A 194 0.98 -10.01 -2.18
N ARG A 195 0.10 -9.99 -1.17
CA ARG A 195 -0.94 -11.00 -0.90
C ARG A 195 -2.26 -10.59 -1.57
N HIS A 196 -2.22 -10.45 -2.89
CA HIS A 196 -3.30 -9.84 -3.67
C HIS A 196 -4.60 -10.66 -3.68
N LEU A 197 -4.51 -11.99 -3.59
CA LEU A 197 -5.69 -12.86 -3.52
C LEU A 197 -6.46 -12.64 -2.21
N GLU A 198 -5.75 -12.71 -1.07
CA GLU A 198 -6.35 -12.45 0.24
C GLU A 198 -6.90 -11.03 0.35
N ALA A 199 -6.19 -10.04 -0.21
CA ALA A 199 -6.69 -8.68 -0.27
C ALA A 199 -8.01 -8.59 -1.05
N LEU A 200 -8.11 -9.29 -2.19
CA LEU A 200 -9.31 -9.27 -3.02
C LEU A 200 -10.50 -9.94 -2.32
N GLU A 201 -10.29 -11.06 -1.64
CA GLU A 201 -11.32 -11.72 -0.81
C GLU A 201 -11.86 -10.74 0.24
N MET A 202 -10.98 -10.06 0.97
CA MET A 202 -11.37 -9.06 1.96
C MET A 202 -12.10 -7.84 1.36
N LEU A 203 -11.76 -7.45 0.14
CA LEU A 203 -12.46 -6.37 -0.57
C LEU A 203 -13.85 -6.81 -1.05
N TYR A 204 -14.05 -8.07 -1.41
CA TYR A 204 -15.39 -8.60 -1.70
C TYR A 204 -16.23 -8.71 -0.43
N ASP A 205 -15.64 -9.11 0.69
CA ASP A 205 -16.30 -9.06 1.98
C ASP A 205 -16.69 -7.62 2.32
N LEU A 206 -15.79 -6.64 2.12
CA LEU A 206 -16.08 -5.23 2.34
C LEU A 206 -17.24 -4.71 1.49
N GLU A 207 -17.29 -5.10 0.21
CA GLU A 207 -18.41 -4.79 -0.69
C GLU A 207 -19.73 -5.37 -0.16
N LEU A 208 -19.73 -6.63 0.27
CA LEU A 208 -20.90 -7.33 0.80
C LEU A 208 -21.36 -6.78 2.17
N TYR A 209 -20.42 -6.37 3.02
CA TYR A 209 -20.70 -5.79 4.34
C TYR A 209 -21.27 -4.38 4.26
N SER A 210 -21.07 -3.67 3.14
CA SER A 210 -21.62 -2.32 2.95
C SER A 210 -23.14 -2.38 2.84
N PRO A 211 -23.91 -1.67 3.70
CA PRO A 211 -25.36 -1.59 3.55
C PRO A 211 -25.79 -0.67 2.41
N TYR A 212 -24.85 0.09 1.84
CA TYR A 212 -25.06 1.03 0.76
C TYR A 212 -24.57 0.45 -0.57
N ASN A 213 -25.13 0.95 -1.66
CA ASN A 213 -24.61 0.73 -3.01
C ASN A 213 -23.82 1.95 -3.54
N ALA A 214 -23.27 1.81 -4.75
CA ALA A 214 -22.43 2.85 -5.36
C ALA A 214 -23.16 4.17 -5.68
N ASP A 215 -24.49 4.16 -5.84
CA ASP A 215 -25.27 5.39 -6.03
C ASP A 215 -25.53 6.09 -4.69
N GLU A 216 -25.61 5.34 -3.59
CA GLU A 216 -25.85 5.86 -2.24
C GLU A 216 -24.56 6.35 -1.56
N ALA A 217 -23.42 5.69 -1.83
CA ALA A 217 -22.12 6.00 -1.22
C ALA A 217 -20.98 6.03 -2.27
N PRO A 218 -21.05 6.89 -3.31
CA PRO A 218 -20.14 6.86 -4.45
C PRO A 218 -18.66 7.05 -4.07
N GLU A 219 -18.34 7.87 -3.06
CA GLU A 219 -16.97 8.12 -2.62
C GLU A 219 -16.30 6.87 -2.01
N PHE A 220 -17.07 6.13 -1.20
CA PHE A 220 -16.64 4.86 -0.62
C PHE A 220 -16.39 3.83 -1.73
N PHE A 221 -17.36 3.67 -2.64
CA PHE A 221 -17.27 2.71 -3.73
C PHE A 221 -16.18 3.06 -4.75
N THR A 222 -15.89 4.34 -4.97
CA THR A 222 -14.76 4.77 -5.81
C THR A 222 -13.45 4.19 -5.27
N THR A 223 -13.21 4.31 -3.97
CA THR A 223 -12.00 3.78 -3.32
C THR A 223 -11.99 2.25 -3.30
N LEU A 224 -13.12 1.61 -2.98
CA LEU A 224 -13.26 0.15 -2.96
C LEU A 224 -12.98 -0.46 -4.34
N TYR A 225 -13.65 0.03 -5.38
CA TYR A 225 -13.48 -0.47 -6.75
C TYR A 225 -12.07 -0.22 -7.28
N ARG A 226 -11.45 0.92 -6.94
CA ARG A 226 -10.02 1.17 -7.22
C ARG A 226 -9.12 0.09 -6.63
N ASN A 227 -9.31 -0.23 -5.34
CA ASN A 227 -8.48 -1.23 -4.66
C ASN A 227 -8.68 -2.63 -5.24
N GLN A 228 -9.93 -3.02 -5.54
CA GLN A 228 -10.25 -4.29 -6.19
C GLN A 228 -9.59 -4.38 -7.58
N ALA A 229 -9.68 -3.31 -8.38
CA ALA A 229 -9.08 -3.26 -9.70
C ALA A 229 -7.55 -3.40 -9.64
N TRP A 230 -6.89 -2.71 -8.71
CA TRP A 230 -5.44 -2.83 -8.51
C TRP A 230 -5.01 -4.21 -8.04
N ALA A 231 -5.77 -4.85 -7.13
CA ALA A 231 -5.51 -6.22 -6.70
C ALA A 231 -5.64 -7.21 -7.88
N LEU A 232 -6.69 -7.08 -8.69
CA LEU A 232 -6.91 -7.89 -9.90
C LEU A 232 -5.78 -7.70 -10.92
N LYS A 233 -5.39 -6.44 -11.19
CA LYS A 233 -4.30 -6.13 -12.12
C LYS A 233 -2.98 -6.76 -11.66
N ALA A 234 -2.66 -6.70 -10.38
CA ALA A 234 -1.43 -7.28 -9.83
C ALA A 234 -1.35 -8.80 -10.01
N MET A 235 -2.52 -9.48 -10.09
CA MET A 235 -2.62 -10.91 -10.40
C MET A 235 -2.67 -11.21 -11.91
N GLY A 236 -2.50 -10.21 -12.78
CA GLY A 236 -2.58 -10.37 -14.24
C GLY A 236 -4.01 -10.46 -14.80
N ARG A 237 -5.04 -10.30 -13.97
CA ARG A 237 -6.47 -10.35 -14.35
C ARG A 237 -6.93 -9.01 -14.93
N ILE A 238 -6.28 -8.55 -16.00
CA ILE A 238 -6.42 -7.20 -16.55
C ILE A 238 -7.86 -6.91 -17.04
N GLU A 239 -8.56 -7.88 -17.64
CA GLU A 239 -9.94 -7.68 -18.10
C GLU A 239 -10.90 -7.42 -16.94
N GLU A 240 -10.75 -8.17 -15.86
CA GLU A 240 -11.58 -7.99 -14.66
C GLU A 240 -11.24 -6.68 -13.95
N ALA A 241 -9.95 -6.32 -13.90
CA ALA A 241 -9.52 -5.02 -13.40
C ALA A 241 -10.15 -3.87 -14.18
N ALA A 242 -10.23 -3.96 -15.52
CA ALA A 242 -10.86 -2.94 -16.35
C ALA A 242 -12.35 -2.76 -16.04
N ILE A 243 -13.08 -3.84 -15.70
CA ILE A 243 -14.48 -3.75 -15.26
C ILE A 243 -14.59 -2.93 -13.97
N TYR A 244 -13.75 -3.22 -12.97
CA TYR A 244 -13.76 -2.49 -11.71
C TYR A 244 -13.28 -1.05 -11.83
N PHE A 245 -12.31 -0.75 -12.69
CA PHE A 245 -11.97 0.63 -13.02
C PHE A 245 -13.12 1.38 -13.71
N GLY A 246 -13.92 0.70 -14.54
CA GLY A 246 -15.16 1.26 -15.10
C GLY A 246 -16.18 1.61 -14.01
N ARG A 247 -16.40 0.71 -13.04
CA ARG A 247 -17.28 0.96 -11.88
C ARG A 247 -16.76 2.11 -11.01
N MET A 248 -15.45 2.15 -10.78
CA MET A 248 -14.77 3.25 -10.08
C MET A 248 -15.03 4.59 -10.78
N ALA A 249 -14.88 4.65 -12.11
CA ALA A 249 -15.11 5.87 -12.88
C ALA A 249 -16.58 6.33 -12.82
N SER A 250 -17.54 5.40 -12.87
CA SER A 250 -18.96 5.70 -12.71
C SER A 250 -19.27 6.28 -11.32
N ALA A 251 -18.77 5.65 -10.25
CA ALA A 251 -18.93 6.13 -8.89
C ALA A 251 -18.27 7.51 -8.69
N SER A 252 -17.05 7.70 -9.23
CA SER A 252 -16.36 8.97 -9.14
C SER A 252 -17.15 10.10 -9.80
N LYS A 253 -17.65 9.90 -11.01
CA LYS A 253 -18.49 10.89 -11.71
C LYS A 253 -19.78 11.22 -10.96
N CYS A 254 -20.38 10.24 -10.28
CA CYS A 254 -21.56 10.47 -9.45
C CYS A 254 -21.24 11.42 -8.28
N SER A 255 -20.09 11.25 -7.62
CA SER A 255 -19.69 12.09 -6.48
C SER A 255 -19.07 13.44 -6.86
N LYS A 256 -18.14 13.47 -7.82
CA LYS A 256 -17.31 14.64 -8.15
C LYS A 256 -17.79 15.41 -9.38
N GLY A 257 -18.73 14.86 -10.14
CA GLY A 257 -19.20 15.40 -11.42
C GLY A 257 -18.30 15.06 -12.62
N ASP A 258 -16.98 14.99 -12.42
CA ASP A 258 -16.01 14.56 -13.44
C ASP A 258 -14.82 13.81 -12.80
N LEU A 259 -13.98 13.21 -13.63
CA LEU A 259 -12.78 12.48 -13.24
C LEU A 259 -11.66 13.44 -12.83
N ASP A 260 -11.11 13.25 -11.63
CA ASP A 260 -9.92 13.99 -11.18
C ASP A 260 -8.62 13.39 -11.76
N TRP A 261 -7.48 13.96 -11.35
CA TRP A 261 -6.18 13.50 -11.82
C TRP A 261 -5.89 12.04 -11.43
N PHE A 262 -6.35 11.59 -10.26
CA PHE A 262 -6.09 10.24 -9.77
C PHE A 262 -6.94 9.22 -10.53
N ASP A 263 -8.21 9.52 -10.75
CA ASP A 263 -9.11 8.70 -11.56
C ASP A 263 -8.57 8.53 -12.99
N LYS A 264 -8.08 9.63 -13.60
CA LYS A 264 -7.45 9.61 -14.93
C LYS A 264 -6.16 8.82 -14.95
N TRP A 265 -5.31 8.95 -13.93
CA TRP A 265 -4.08 8.18 -13.81
C TRP A 265 -4.36 6.67 -13.77
N ASP A 266 -5.30 6.24 -12.94
CA ASP A 266 -5.71 4.83 -12.84
C ASP A 266 -6.25 4.29 -14.17
N LEU A 267 -7.18 5.03 -14.80
CA LEU A 267 -7.80 4.65 -16.06
C LEU A 267 -6.80 4.61 -17.21
N GLY A 268 -5.92 5.61 -17.30
CA GLY A 268 -4.89 5.70 -18.33
C GLY A 268 -3.94 4.51 -18.28
N LYS A 269 -3.50 4.11 -17.08
CA LYS A 269 -2.63 2.95 -16.90
C LYS A 269 -3.28 1.64 -17.35
N VAL A 270 -4.50 1.35 -16.91
CA VAL A 270 -5.17 0.10 -17.30
C VAL A 270 -5.51 0.10 -18.79
N ALA A 271 -5.93 1.24 -19.34
CA ALA A 271 -6.23 1.37 -20.76
C ALA A 271 -4.99 1.15 -21.62
N ALA A 272 -3.85 1.76 -21.26
CA ALA A 272 -2.59 1.55 -21.96
C ALA A 272 -2.13 0.09 -21.88
N ALA A 273 -2.14 -0.51 -20.69
CA ALA A 273 -1.71 -1.90 -20.50
C ALA A 273 -2.59 -2.90 -21.29
N ARG A 274 -3.90 -2.70 -21.28
CA ARG A 274 -4.86 -3.53 -22.02
C ARG A 274 -4.66 -3.38 -23.52
N ALA A 275 -4.61 -2.14 -24.03
CA ALA A 275 -4.46 -1.87 -25.44
C ALA A 275 -3.12 -2.38 -26.00
N TRP A 276 -2.03 -2.26 -25.23
CA TRP A 276 -0.74 -2.86 -25.59
C TRP A 276 -0.82 -4.38 -25.74
N ARG A 277 -1.46 -5.07 -24.78
CA ARG A 277 -1.67 -6.52 -24.84
C ARG A 277 -2.49 -6.94 -26.07
N ASP A 278 -3.47 -6.13 -26.44
CA ASP A 278 -4.37 -6.39 -27.56
C ASP A 278 -3.79 -5.95 -28.92
N GLY A 279 -2.59 -5.35 -28.94
CA GLY A 279 -1.96 -4.81 -30.15
C GLY A 279 -2.62 -3.53 -30.69
N ASP A 280 -3.50 -2.89 -29.92
CA ASP A 280 -4.16 -1.63 -30.28
C ASP A 280 -3.26 -0.44 -29.91
N MET A 281 -2.40 -0.03 -30.84
CA MET A 281 -1.52 1.13 -30.63
C MET A 281 -2.29 2.44 -30.46
N ASN A 282 -3.45 2.60 -31.09
CA ASN A 282 -4.25 3.82 -30.92
C ASN A 282 -4.88 3.87 -29.52
N GLY A 283 -5.36 2.74 -29.02
CA GLY A 283 -5.79 2.59 -27.63
C GLY A 283 -4.66 2.85 -26.65
N PHE A 284 -3.46 2.35 -26.93
CA PHE A 284 -2.27 2.56 -26.08
C PHE A 284 -1.95 4.05 -25.92
N PHE A 285 -1.86 4.80 -27.04
CA PHE A 285 -1.57 6.23 -26.99
C PHE A 285 -2.69 7.05 -26.35
N ARG A 286 -3.96 6.65 -26.47
CA ARG A 286 -5.07 7.25 -25.71
C ARG A 286 -4.91 7.03 -24.20
N GLY A 287 -4.52 5.82 -23.79
CA GLY A 287 -4.22 5.51 -22.39
C GLY A 287 -3.06 6.34 -21.86
N ARG A 288 -1.96 6.46 -22.62
CA ARG A 288 -0.82 7.31 -22.27
C ARG A 288 -1.21 8.78 -22.13
N ALA A 289 -2.01 9.32 -23.06
CA ALA A 289 -2.47 10.70 -23.00
C ALA A 289 -3.28 11.01 -21.73
N LEU A 290 -4.06 10.05 -21.22
CA LEU A 290 -4.74 10.19 -19.93
C LEU A 290 -3.76 10.26 -18.74
N VAL A 291 -2.64 9.52 -18.80
CA VAL A 291 -1.59 9.59 -17.78
C VAL A 291 -0.82 10.92 -17.87
N GLU A 292 -0.59 11.44 -19.09
CA GLU A 292 0.00 12.76 -19.32
C GLU A 292 -0.91 13.86 -18.71
N GLU A 293 -2.21 13.86 -19.02
CA GLU A 293 -3.19 14.79 -18.45
C GLU A 293 -3.26 14.68 -16.92
N ALA A 294 -3.21 13.46 -16.39
CA ALA A 294 -3.19 13.24 -14.95
C ALA A 294 -1.97 13.89 -14.28
N LEU A 295 -0.79 13.83 -14.89
CA LEU A 295 0.41 14.47 -14.37
C LEU A 295 0.29 16.00 -14.34
N GLU A 296 -0.24 16.58 -15.41
CA GLU A 296 -0.49 18.03 -15.50
C GLU A 296 -1.46 18.49 -14.42
N LEU A 297 -2.59 17.80 -14.27
CA LEU A 297 -3.60 18.12 -13.26
C LEU A 297 -3.07 17.93 -11.84
N GLN A 298 -2.35 16.85 -11.56
CA GLN A 298 -1.75 16.59 -10.25
C GLN A 298 -0.78 17.71 -9.86
N THR A 299 0.06 18.15 -10.80
CA THR A 299 1.05 19.21 -10.57
C THR A 299 0.40 20.54 -10.19
N VAL A 300 -0.79 20.82 -10.72
CA VAL A 300 -1.53 22.06 -10.45
C VAL A 300 -2.40 21.95 -9.20
N GLN A 301 -3.09 20.82 -9.01
CA GLN A 301 -4.07 20.64 -7.94
C GLN A 301 -3.44 20.28 -6.60
N GLU A 302 -2.36 19.49 -6.63
CA GLU A 302 -1.67 18.97 -5.45
C GLU A 302 -0.15 19.17 -5.59
N PRO A 303 0.32 20.43 -5.63
CA PRO A 303 1.72 20.76 -5.88
C PRO A 303 2.68 20.20 -4.81
N ASP A 304 2.18 19.92 -3.61
CA ASP A 304 2.97 19.45 -2.47
C ASP A 304 2.95 17.92 -2.31
N ASP A 305 2.09 17.19 -3.04
CA ASP A 305 2.10 15.71 -3.02
C ASP A 305 3.13 15.16 -4.01
N LEU A 306 4.39 15.22 -3.61
CA LEU A 306 5.53 14.81 -4.42
C LEU A 306 5.62 13.29 -4.56
N VAL A 307 5.20 12.52 -3.55
CA VAL A 307 5.17 11.05 -3.62
C VAL A 307 4.18 10.58 -4.68
N MET A 308 2.98 11.17 -4.76
CA MET A 308 2.03 10.82 -5.80
C MET A 308 2.49 11.30 -7.17
N ARG A 309 3.07 12.51 -7.28
CA ARG A 309 3.70 12.97 -8.53
C ARG A 309 4.73 11.98 -9.06
N ALA A 310 5.59 11.47 -8.18
CA ALA A 310 6.61 10.48 -8.56
C ALA A 310 5.99 9.20 -9.14
N LYS A 311 4.86 8.72 -8.58
CA LYS A 311 4.16 7.53 -9.11
C LYS A 311 3.51 7.77 -10.48
N VAL A 312 3.03 8.99 -10.73
CA VAL A 312 2.50 9.36 -12.05
C VAL A 312 3.63 9.41 -13.07
N HIS A 313 4.77 10.05 -12.74
CA HIS A 313 5.98 10.03 -13.55
C HIS A 313 6.46 8.60 -13.87
N ASP A 314 6.52 7.72 -12.86
CA ASP A 314 6.87 6.31 -13.02
C ASP A 314 5.99 5.62 -14.08
N SER A 315 4.68 5.83 -13.98
CA SER A 315 3.70 5.22 -14.90
C SER A 315 3.80 5.77 -16.33
N LEU A 316 4.13 7.05 -16.47
CA LEU A 316 4.33 7.68 -17.77
C LEU A 316 5.63 7.20 -18.43
N ALA A 317 6.70 7.06 -17.65
CA ALA A 317 7.96 6.49 -18.11
C ALA A 317 7.83 5.04 -18.57
N GLU A 318 7.04 4.21 -17.86
CA GLU A 318 6.69 2.85 -18.31
C GLU A 318 6.06 2.88 -19.72
N CYS A 319 5.16 3.82 -19.99
CA CYS A 319 4.54 3.98 -21.32
C CYS A 319 5.57 4.35 -22.39
N PHE A 320 6.50 5.28 -22.12
CA PHE A 320 7.56 5.61 -23.07
C PHE A 320 8.55 4.47 -23.29
N LEU A 321 8.88 3.72 -22.24
CA LEU A 321 9.78 2.57 -22.31
C LEU A 321 9.22 1.48 -23.24
N ILE A 322 7.92 1.18 -23.15
CA ILE A 322 7.24 0.17 -23.97
C ILE A 322 7.42 0.44 -25.48
N VAL A 323 7.30 1.70 -25.88
CA VAL A 323 7.47 2.13 -27.29
C VAL A 323 8.91 2.53 -27.64
N LYS A 324 9.87 2.24 -26.74
CA LYS A 324 11.31 2.51 -26.90
C LYS A 324 11.66 3.98 -27.09
N GLU A 325 10.82 4.90 -26.59
CA GLU A 325 11.12 6.33 -26.48
C GLU A 325 12.04 6.56 -25.27
N TYR A 326 13.25 5.98 -25.30
CA TYR A 326 14.12 5.86 -24.12
C TYR A 326 14.50 7.20 -23.48
N ALA A 327 14.69 8.27 -24.26
CA ALA A 327 15.04 9.59 -23.73
C ALA A 327 13.93 10.16 -22.83
N LYS A 328 12.66 10.04 -23.24
CA LYS A 328 11.51 10.49 -22.44
C LYS A 328 11.26 9.57 -21.24
N ALA A 329 11.50 8.26 -21.42
CA ALA A 329 11.44 7.32 -20.30
C ALA A 329 12.47 7.69 -19.22
N ASP A 330 13.70 8.06 -19.63
CA ASP A 330 14.77 8.48 -18.71
C ASP A 330 14.41 9.77 -17.96
N GLU A 331 13.87 10.77 -18.66
CA GLU A 331 13.41 12.03 -18.05
C GLU A 331 12.42 11.77 -16.91
N HIS A 332 11.37 10.99 -17.20
CA HIS A 332 10.31 10.71 -16.22
C HIS A 332 10.76 9.74 -15.12
N TYR A 333 11.50 8.67 -15.43
CA TYR A 333 12.02 7.79 -14.38
C TYR A 333 13.03 8.51 -13.48
N SER A 334 13.87 9.40 -14.03
CA SER A 334 14.80 10.22 -13.23
C SER A 334 14.06 11.20 -12.34
N ALA A 335 12.98 11.83 -12.83
CA ALA A 335 12.12 12.69 -12.01
C ALA A 335 11.50 11.91 -10.84
N ALA A 336 10.91 10.74 -11.11
CA ALA A 336 10.36 9.87 -10.07
C ALA A 336 11.42 9.39 -9.07
N TYR A 337 12.61 9.01 -9.55
CA TYR A 337 13.74 8.57 -8.73
C TYR A 337 14.17 9.64 -7.73
N ASN A 338 14.40 10.87 -8.22
CA ASN A 338 14.84 11.98 -7.40
C ASN A 338 13.77 12.41 -6.37
N LEU A 339 12.49 12.47 -6.79
CA LEU A 339 11.39 12.78 -5.87
C LEU A 339 11.27 11.75 -4.76
N LEU A 340 11.34 10.45 -5.07
CA LEU A 340 11.26 9.39 -4.05
C LEU A 340 12.49 9.38 -3.14
N LEU A 341 13.68 9.64 -3.68
CA LEU A 341 14.89 9.76 -2.87
C LEU A 341 14.78 10.91 -1.86
N GLN A 342 14.26 12.06 -2.28
CA GLN A 342 14.06 13.23 -1.41
C GLN A 342 12.96 13.00 -0.36
N THR A 343 11.85 12.35 -0.75
CA THR A 343 10.64 12.31 0.08
C THR A 343 10.59 11.13 1.03
N VAL A 344 10.92 9.93 0.56
CA VAL A 344 10.79 8.69 1.34
C VAL A 344 12.14 8.04 1.63
N GLY A 345 13.21 8.53 1.00
CA GLY A 345 14.59 8.06 1.20
C GLY A 345 14.93 6.74 0.52
N SER A 346 16.22 6.38 0.59
CA SER A 346 16.79 5.31 -0.21
C SER A 346 16.45 3.90 0.27
N GLN A 347 16.03 3.73 1.53
CA GLN A 347 15.59 2.42 2.05
C GLN A 347 14.10 2.15 1.81
N SER A 348 13.34 3.13 1.30
CA SER A 348 11.91 2.95 1.06
C SER A 348 11.64 1.94 -0.06
N PRO A 349 10.66 1.02 0.09
CA PRO A 349 10.23 0.14 -0.98
C PRO A 349 9.79 0.87 -2.27
N LEU A 350 9.31 2.11 -2.16
CA LEU A 350 9.00 2.93 -3.34
C LEU A 350 10.26 3.30 -4.11
N HIS A 351 11.30 3.74 -3.41
CA HIS A 351 12.59 4.08 -4.03
C HIS A 351 13.28 2.84 -4.61
N GLY A 352 13.26 1.70 -3.90
CA GLY A 352 13.80 0.44 -4.42
C GLY A 352 13.13 -0.04 -5.71
N LYS A 353 11.79 0.10 -5.81
CA LYS A 353 11.06 -0.16 -7.06
C LYS A 353 11.54 0.78 -8.17
N GLN A 354 11.69 2.06 -7.86
CA GLN A 354 12.13 3.06 -8.84
C GLN A 354 13.56 2.83 -9.32
N ALA A 355 14.47 2.41 -8.43
CA ALA A 355 15.82 1.99 -8.80
C ALA A 355 15.78 0.79 -9.77
N ARG A 356 14.92 -0.22 -9.52
CA ARG A 356 14.71 -1.33 -10.47
C ARG A 356 14.23 -0.84 -11.83
N HIS A 357 13.38 0.19 -11.90
CA HIS A 357 12.92 0.76 -13.17
C HIS A 357 14.03 1.51 -13.92
N MET A 358 14.86 2.28 -13.20
CA MET A 358 16.07 2.89 -13.78
C MET A 358 17.01 1.82 -14.36
N ALA A 359 17.24 0.73 -13.63
CA ALA A 359 18.04 -0.40 -14.13
C ALA A 359 17.45 -1.02 -15.39
N ASN A 360 16.14 -1.27 -15.41
CA ASN A 360 15.44 -1.86 -16.56
C ASN A 360 15.54 -0.97 -17.81
N LEU A 361 15.47 0.36 -17.65
CA LEU A 361 15.69 1.30 -18.74
C LEU A 361 17.11 1.15 -19.32
N ARG A 362 18.15 1.17 -18.46
CA ARG A 362 19.55 0.99 -18.90
C ARG A 362 19.76 -0.36 -19.60
N ILE A 363 19.15 -1.42 -19.09
CA ILE A 363 19.17 -2.75 -19.73
C ILE A 363 18.50 -2.70 -21.12
N ALA A 364 17.35 -2.04 -21.26
CA ALA A 364 16.67 -1.89 -22.54
C ALA A 364 17.49 -1.07 -23.57
N GLN A 365 18.38 -0.20 -23.08
CA GLN A 365 19.37 0.54 -23.88
C GLN A 365 20.65 -0.28 -24.15
N GLY A 366 20.79 -1.48 -23.58
CA GLY A 366 22.00 -2.31 -23.67
C GLY A 366 23.14 -1.88 -22.74
N GLN A 367 22.90 -0.93 -21.84
CA GLN A 367 23.88 -0.36 -20.92
C GLN A 367 23.91 -1.14 -19.59
N TYR A 368 24.32 -2.42 -19.65
CA TYR A 368 24.31 -3.31 -18.48
C TYR A 368 25.18 -2.82 -17.32
N ALA A 369 26.34 -2.21 -17.62
CA ALA A 369 27.23 -1.64 -16.62
C ALA A 369 26.57 -0.53 -15.80
N GLU A 370 25.81 0.34 -16.47
CA GLU A 370 25.09 1.47 -15.84
C GLU A 370 23.85 1.00 -15.06
N ALA A 371 23.32 -0.18 -15.36
CA ALA A 371 22.19 -0.77 -14.62
C ALA A 371 22.61 -1.31 -13.23
N LEU A 372 23.85 -1.77 -13.08
CA LEU A 372 24.30 -2.50 -11.90
C LEU A 372 24.21 -1.71 -10.57
N PRO A 373 24.56 -0.41 -10.49
CA PRO A 373 24.35 0.38 -9.27
C PRO A 373 22.89 0.39 -8.82
N TYR A 374 21.97 0.67 -9.75
CA TYR A 374 20.54 0.69 -9.47
C TYR A 374 19.97 -0.68 -9.09
N LEU A 375 20.46 -1.76 -9.71
CA LEU A 375 20.09 -3.12 -9.30
C LEU A 375 20.58 -3.45 -7.89
N SER A 376 21.76 -2.96 -7.49
CA SER A 376 22.28 -3.12 -6.12
C SER A 376 21.40 -2.40 -5.10
N GLU A 377 20.98 -1.17 -5.39
CA GLU A 377 20.05 -0.40 -4.55
C GLU A 377 18.69 -1.11 -4.42
N ALA A 378 18.10 -1.49 -5.55
CA ALA A 378 16.84 -2.24 -5.56
C ALA A 378 16.95 -3.54 -4.73
N PHE A 379 18.07 -4.26 -4.85
CA PHE A 379 18.30 -5.51 -4.12
C PHE A 379 18.49 -5.30 -2.62
N GLN A 380 19.18 -4.23 -2.23
CA GLN A 380 19.33 -3.86 -0.83
C GLN A 380 17.99 -3.56 -0.16
N VAL A 381 17.12 -2.81 -0.83
CA VAL A 381 15.76 -2.49 -0.36
C VAL A 381 14.89 -3.74 -0.29
N GLU A 382 14.91 -4.57 -1.34
CA GLU A 382 14.10 -5.79 -1.38
C GLU A 382 14.52 -6.79 -0.29
N CYS A 383 15.81 -6.87 0.02
CA CYS A 383 16.35 -7.71 1.10
C CYS A 383 15.99 -7.22 2.51
N SER A 384 15.63 -5.94 2.66
CA SER A 384 15.45 -5.30 3.96
C SER A 384 14.00 -5.04 4.35
N LYS A 385 13.09 -4.95 3.38
CA LYS A 385 11.70 -4.55 3.63
C LYS A 385 10.88 -5.59 4.43
N ASP A 386 9.78 -5.12 5.01
CA ASP A 386 8.91 -5.92 5.87
C ASP A 386 8.23 -7.09 5.12
N ALA A 387 7.76 -6.83 3.90
CA ALA A 387 7.04 -7.81 3.10
C ALA A 387 7.89 -8.40 1.98
N VAL A 388 8.85 -9.25 2.33
CA VAL A 388 9.76 -9.88 1.36
C VAL A 388 8.97 -10.71 0.34
N ASN A 389 9.12 -10.38 -0.95
CA ASN A 389 8.55 -11.16 -2.04
C ASN A 389 9.67 -12.02 -2.65
N VAL A 390 9.60 -13.34 -2.42
CA VAL A 390 10.64 -14.26 -2.90
C VAL A 390 10.73 -14.28 -4.42
N SER A 391 9.61 -14.21 -5.13
CA SER A 391 9.60 -14.20 -6.60
C SER A 391 10.32 -12.97 -7.16
N GLU A 392 10.04 -11.79 -6.61
CA GLU A 392 10.72 -10.54 -6.99
C GLU A 392 12.23 -10.61 -6.72
N LEU A 393 12.64 -11.17 -5.58
CA LEU A 393 14.05 -11.39 -5.29
C LEU A 393 14.72 -12.35 -6.27
N LEU A 394 14.04 -13.43 -6.65
CA LEU A 394 14.57 -14.40 -7.62
C LEU A 394 14.80 -13.72 -8.98
N GLU A 395 13.83 -12.96 -9.47
CA GLU A 395 13.96 -12.18 -10.70
C GLU A 395 15.11 -11.18 -10.60
N LEU A 396 15.19 -10.44 -9.49
CA LEU A 396 16.20 -9.42 -9.32
C LEU A 396 17.61 -10.01 -9.27
N VAL A 397 17.80 -11.16 -8.61
CA VAL A 397 19.07 -11.90 -8.63
C VAL A 397 19.44 -12.32 -10.05
N ASP A 398 18.48 -12.82 -10.83
CA ASP A 398 18.73 -13.22 -12.22
C ASP A 398 19.13 -12.04 -13.10
N VAL A 399 18.46 -10.89 -12.95
CA VAL A 399 18.79 -9.66 -13.67
C VAL A 399 20.18 -9.16 -13.28
N ILE A 400 20.55 -9.18 -12.00
CA ILE A 400 21.90 -8.81 -11.53
C ILE A 400 22.96 -9.72 -12.14
N VAL A 401 22.78 -11.04 -12.06
CA VAL A 401 23.75 -12.00 -12.60
C VAL A 401 23.92 -11.81 -14.10
N ASN A 402 22.83 -11.63 -14.84
CA ASN A 402 22.89 -11.38 -16.27
C ASN A 402 23.62 -10.07 -16.59
N ALA A 403 23.29 -8.97 -15.89
CA ALA A 403 23.96 -7.68 -16.10
C ALA A 403 25.47 -7.75 -15.77
N GLN A 404 25.86 -8.52 -14.75
CA GLN A 404 27.27 -8.77 -14.42
C GLN A 404 27.98 -9.56 -15.53
N GLN A 405 27.34 -10.56 -16.12
CA GLN A 405 27.90 -11.36 -17.22
C GLN A 405 28.09 -10.55 -18.52
N GLN A 406 27.24 -9.56 -18.76
CA GLN A 406 27.32 -8.66 -19.91
C GLN A 406 28.26 -7.46 -19.67
N SER A 407 28.81 -7.32 -18.46
CA SER A 407 29.68 -6.22 -18.07
C SER A 407 31.15 -6.66 -17.98
N SER A 408 32.07 -5.71 -18.05
CA SER A 408 33.49 -6.02 -17.85
C SER A 408 33.78 -6.45 -16.41
N SER A 409 34.79 -7.31 -16.23
CA SER A 409 35.22 -7.75 -14.90
C SER A 409 35.61 -6.58 -14.00
N ASP A 410 36.20 -5.52 -14.56
CA ASP A 410 36.67 -4.35 -13.80
C ASP A 410 35.51 -3.47 -13.35
N THR A 411 34.52 -3.25 -14.22
CA THR A 411 33.26 -2.57 -13.87
C THR A 411 32.55 -3.32 -12.76
N VAL A 412 32.44 -4.64 -12.89
CA VAL A 412 31.83 -5.45 -11.84
C VAL A 412 32.64 -5.25 -10.57
N ALA A 413 33.96 -5.44 -10.60
CA ALA A 413 34.88 -5.34 -9.46
C ALA A 413 34.79 -4.03 -8.66
N SER A 414 34.51 -2.90 -9.31
CA SER A 414 34.43 -1.59 -8.66
C SER A 414 33.15 -1.34 -7.86
N LEU A 415 32.08 -2.12 -8.09
CA LEU A 415 30.80 -1.94 -7.42
C LEU A 415 30.81 -2.43 -5.96
N PRO A 416 29.98 -1.86 -5.08
CA PRO A 416 29.76 -2.42 -3.75
C PRO A 416 29.25 -3.87 -3.82
N SER A 417 29.71 -4.71 -2.88
CA SER A 417 29.28 -6.11 -2.79
C SER A 417 27.87 -6.24 -2.21
N ASN A 418 27.08 -7.18 -2.75
CA ASN A 418 25.75 -7.51 -2.24
C ASN A 418 25.75 -8.39 -0.97
N HIS A 419 26.93 -8.72 -0.43
CA HIS A 419 27.06 -9.61 0.73
C HIS A 419 26.32 -9.12 1.99
N PHE A 420 26.21 -7.81 2.20
CA PHE A 420 25.46 -7.26 3.33
C PHE A 420 23.95 -7.47 3.16
N ALA A 421 23.41 -7.10 1.99
CA ALA A 421 22.00 -7.31 1.62
C ALA A 421 21.60 -8.78 1.76
N MET A 422 22.43 -9.70 1.23
CA MET A 422 22.18 -11.14 1.33
C MET A 422 22.14 -11.66 2.78
N ARG A 423 22.98 -11.13 3.68
CA ARG A 423 22.94 -11.48 5.11
C ARG A 423 21.67 -10.93 5.78
N ARG A 424 21.31 -9.69 5.47
CA ARG A 424 20.09 -9.04 5.97
C ARG A 424 18.84 -9.81 5.53
N LEU A 425 18.79 -10.27 4.28
CA LEU A 425 17.72 -11.12 3.76
C LEU A 425 17.61 -12.44 4.53
N GLN A 426 18.72 -13.15 4.78
CA GLN A 426 18.67 -14.39 5.56
C GLN A 426 18.15 -14.16 6.98
N GLN A 427 18.58 -13.07 7.62
CA GLN A 427 18.08 -12.69 8.95
C GLN A 427 16.59 -12.33 8.91
N ASN A 428 16.17 -11.58 7.90
CA ASN A 428 14.79 -11.17 7.68
C ASN A 428 13.87 -12.40 7.49
N MET A 429 14.26 -13.34 6.62
CA MET A 429 13.52 -14.58 6.37
C MET A 429 13.45 -15.46 7.63
N LYS A 430 14.55 -15.57 8.38
CA LYS A 430 14.58 -16.33 9.64
C LYS A 430 13.71 -15.70 10.73
N ALA A 431 13.71 -14.37 10.86
CA ALA A 431 12.89 -13.66 11.83
C ALA A 431 11.38 -13.90 11.61
N ARG A 432 10.99 -14.20 10.35
CA ARG A 432 9.62 -14.53 9.94
C ARG A 432 9.35 -16.04 9.85
N ALA A 433 10.31 -16.88 10.28
CA ALA A 433 10.26 -18.34 10.16
C ALA A 433 10.00 -18.85 8.72
N LEU A 434 10.46 -18.09 7.72
CA LEU A 434 10.34 -18.43 6.29
C LEU A 434 11.60 -19.15 5.75
N ASP A 435 12.63 -19.32 6.57
CA ASP A 435 13.91 -19.93 6.20
C ASP A 435 13.88 -21.45 6.02
N GLY A 436 12.75 -22.08 6.35
CA GLY A 436 12.44 -23.48 6.06
C GLY A 436 11.66 -23.72 4.75
N SER A 437 11.20 -22.66 4.08
CA SER A 437 10.36 -22.78 2.87
C SER A 437 11.13 -23.28 1.64
N LYS A 438 10.43 -23.91 0.69
CA LYS A 438 11.04 -24.35 -0.57
C LYS A 438 11.47 -23.14 -1.41
N GLU A 439 10.68 -22.07 -1.36
CA GLU A 439 10.90 -20.79 -2.01
C GLU A 439 12.22 -20.17 -1.50
N PHE A 440 12.43 -20.17 -0.18
CA PHE A 440 13.69 -19.72 0.41
C PHE A 440 14.87 -20.63 0.02
N ALA A 441 14.68 -21.94 -0.11
CA ALA A 441 15.72 -22.85 -0.57
C ALA A 441 16.14 -22.52 -2.02
N VAL A 442 15.18 -22.26 -2.92
CA VAL A 442 15.45 -21.81 -4.30
C VAL A 442 16.20 -20.46 -4.29
N LEU A 443 15.78 -19.52 -3.45
CA LEU A 443 16.44 -18.24 -3.27
C LEU A 443 17.88 -18.39 -2.76
N CYS A 444 18.13 -19.28 -1.81
CA CYS A 444 19.48 -19.60 -1.34
C CYS A 444 20.37 -20.14 -2.48
N HIS A 445 19.82 -20.95 -3.37
CA HIS A 445 20.54 -21.41 -4.55
C HIS A 445 20.91 -20.24 -5.47
N LYS A 446 19.96 -19.34 -5.79
CA LYS A 446 20.22 -18.15 -6.61
C LYS A 446 21.24 -17.20 -5.98
N MET A 447 21.12 -16.93 -4.68
CA MET A 447 22.10 -16.15 -3.92
C MET A 447 23.51 -16.76 -3.95
N SER A 448 23.62 -18.09 -4.03
CA SER A 448 24.92 -18.75 -4.18
C SER A 448 25.63 -18.39 -5.50
N LEU A 449 24.87 -18.07 -6.56
CA LEU A 449 25.40 -17.62 -7.84
C LEU A 449 26.01 -16.21 -7.73
N LEU A 450 25.35 -15.30 -6.99
CA LEU A 450 25.91 -13.97 -6.70
C LEU A 450 27.23 -14.07 -5.95
N TYR A 451 27.29 -14.88 -4.88
CA TYR A 451 28.54 -15.13 -4.15
C TYR A 451 29.64 -15.75 -5.03
N LEU A 452 29.26 -16.55 -6.03
CA LEU A 452 30.21 -17.16 -6.96
C LEU A 452 30.78 -16.12 -7.94
N HIS A 453 29.94 -15.24 -8.48
CA HIS A 453 30.36 -14.12 -9.33
C HIS A 453 31.24 -13.13 -8.57
N GLU A 454 30.93 -12.83 -7.31
CA GLU A 454 31.75 -11.97 -6.44
C GLU A 454 32.97 -12.69 -5.83
N GLY A 455 33.17 -13.98 -6.12
CA GLY A 455 34.22 -14.84 -5.54
C GLY A 455 35.66 -14.48 -5.90
N HIS A 456 35.87 -13.55 -6.83
CA HIS A 456 37.18 -12.97 -7.12
C HIS A 456 37.60 -11.90 -6.08
N ARG A 457 36.63 -11.25 -5.41
CA ARG A 457 36.90 -10.17 -4.44
C ARG A 457 37.07 -10.67 -3.03
N ASP A 458 36.40 -11.76 -2.69
CA ASP A 458 36.43 -12.33 -1.35
C ASP A 458 36.56 -13.86 -1.41
N PRO A 459 37.69 -14.43 -0.99
CA PRO A 459 37.87 -15.87 -0.88
C PRO A 459 36.80 -16.57 -0.01
N ASN A 460 36.18 -15.86 0.93
CA ASN A 460 35.09 -16.38 1.75
C ASN A 460 33.77 -16.46 0.99
N ALA A 461 33.58 -15.70 -0.09
CA ALA A 461 32.38 -15.74 -0.92
C ALA A 461 32.20 -17.12 -1.55
N LEU A 462 33.27 -17.75 -2.04
CA LEU A 462 33.22 -19.14 -2.55
C LEU A 462 32.78 -20.14 -1.46
N ARG A 463 33.26 -19.97 -0.22
CA ARG A 463 32.83 -20.80 0.92
C ARG A 463 31.37 -20.56 1.29
N ARG A 464 30.86 -19.33 1.14
CA ARG A 464 29.46 -18.97 1.38
C ARG A 464 28.54 -19.52 0.28
N ALA A 465 28.92 -19.34 -0.99
CA ALA A 465 28.25 -19.93 -2.15
C ALA A 465 28.05 -21.43 -1.97
N ARG A 466 29.14 -22.17 -1.67
CA ARG A 466 29.08 -23.61 -1.44
C ARG A 466 28.14 -24.00 -0.29
N ARG A 467 28.14 -23.25 0.81
CA ARG A 467 27.26 -23.50 1.96
C ARG A 467 25.79 -23.30 1.59
N LEU A 468 25.45 -22.17 0.95
CA LEU A 468 24.08 -21.88 0.52
C LEU A 468 23.57 -22.89 -0.49
N ALA A 469 24.38 -23.22 -1.50
CA ALA A 469 24.03 -24.24 -2.48
C ALA A 469 23.77 -25.61 -1.85
N LYS A 470 24.61 -26.03 -0.89
CA LYS A 470 24.41 -27.31 -0.17
C LYS A 470 23.14 -27.27 0.68
N SER A 471 22.88 -26.18 1.39
CA SER A 471 21.67 -26.00 2.20
C SER A 471 20.42 -26.06 1.33
N ALA A 472 20.41 -25.30 0.23
CA ALA A 472 19.34 -25.29 -0.76
C ALA A 472 19.08 -26.71 -1.31
N ALA A 473 20.13 -27.41 -1.73
CA ALA A 473 19.99 -28.76 -2.25
C ALA A 473 19.44 -29.74 -1.20
N THR A 474 19.85 -29.62 0.07
CA THR A 474 19.35 -30.47 1.17
C THR A 474 17.86 -30.20 1.45
N GLN A 475 17.45 -28.93 1.49
CA GLN A 475 16.04 -28.55 1.71
C GLN A 475 15.13 -28.92 0.53
N LEU A 476 15.67 -28.90 -0.69
CA LEU A 476 14.96 -29.30 -1.92
C LEU A 476 14.98 -30.81 -2.18
N GLN A 477 15.72 -31.60 -1.39
CA GLN A 477 15.74 -33.06 -1.44
C GLN A 477 14.46 -33.66 -0.82
N GLY A 478 13.35 -33.35 -1.47
CA GLY A 478 12.11 -34.11 -1.48
C GLY A 478 11.63 -34.43 -2.91
N ASN A 479 12.38 -34.07 -3.98
CA ASN A 479 12.20 -34.57 -5.36
C ASN A 479 13.26 -34.10 -6.41
N PHE A 480 14.34 -33.40 -6.04
CA PHE A 480 15.36 -32.96 -7.01
C PHE A 480 16.70 -33.71 -6.84
N SER A 481 17.21 -34.27 -7.94
CA SER A 481 18.54 -34.89 -7.96
C SER A 481 19.64 -33.85 -7.69
N LEU A 482 20.38 -34.07 -6.60
CA LEU A 482 21.56 -33.29 -6.19
C LEU A 482 22.60 -33.16 -7.32
N SER A 483 22.59 -34.07 -8.31
CA SER A 483 23.53 -34.08 -9.43
C SER A 483 23.36 -32.91 -10.41
N ARG A 484 22.13 -32.43 -10.66
CA ARG A 484 21.89 -31.30 -11.60
C ARG A 484 22.28 -29.95 -11.02
N VAL A 485 22.01 -29.74 -9.73
CA VAL A 485 22.42 -28.52 -9.01
C VAL A 485 23.95 -28.46 -8.93
N LEU A 486 24.58 -29.58 -8.61
CA LEU A 486 26.04 -29.67 -8.60
C LEU A 486 26.64 -29.51 -10.00
N SER A 487 26.02 -30.05 -11.07
CA SER A 487 26.53 -29.89 -12.44
C SER A 487 26.45 -28.46 -12.95
N HIS A 488 25.39 -27.70 -12.60
CA HIS A 488 25.32 -26.27 -12.90
C HIS A 488 26.40 -25.47 -12.16
N LEU A 489 26.65 -25.79 -10.89
CA LEU A 489 27.73 -25.17 -10.12
C LEU A 489 29.12 -25.50 -10.67
N THR A 490 29.39 -26.75 -11.08
CA THR A 490 30.67 -27.10 -11.72
C THR A 490 30.81 -26.46 -13.10
N SER A 491 29.76 -26.39 -13.91
CA SER A 491 29.79 -25.70 -15.20
C SER A 491 30.15 -24.21 -15.05
N HIS A 492 29.51 -23.51 -14.11
CA HIS A 492 29.82 -22.12 -13.81
C HIS A 492 31.21 -21.92 -13.19
N LEU A 493 31.64 -22.79 -12.27
CA LEU A 493 33.01 -22.76 -11.75
C LEU A 493 34.06 -22.99 -12.85
N THR A 494 33.72 -23.78 -13.88
CA THR A 494 34.58 -24.01 -15.04
C THR A 494 34.65 -22.77 -15.93
N GLN A 495 33.52 -22.10 -16.19
CA GLN A 495 33.51 -20.80 -16.88
C GLN A 495 34.28 -19.71 -16.13
N VAL A 496 34.12 -19.61 -14.80
CA VAL A 496 34.89 -18.64 -13.98
C VAL A 496 36.39 -18.96 -13.98
N ARG A 497 36.78 -20.24 -13.99
CA ARG A 497 38.19 -20.65 -14.15
C ARG A 497 38.75 -20.30 -15.54
N ILE A 498 37.96 -20.48 -16.60
CA ILE A 498 38.34 -20.11 -17.96
C ILE A 498 38.55 -18.59 -18.05
N LEU A 499 37.66 -17.79 -17.48
CA LEU A 499 37.79 -16.33 -17.40
C LEU A 499 39.06 -15.90 -16.64
N ARG A 500 39.38 -16.55 -15.51
CA ARG A 500 40.64 -16.32 -14.77
C ARG A 500 41.89 -16.71 -15.59
N SER A 501 41.81 -17.77 -16.40
CA SER A 501 42.94 -18.21 -17.23
C SER A 501 43.23 -17.28 -18.41
N HIS A 502 42.20 -16.59 -18.92
CA HIS A 502 42.35 -15.56 -19.95
C HIS A 502 42.92 -14.26 -19.36
N GLN A 503 42.53 -13.86 -18.15
CA GLN A 503 43.13 -12.71 -17.46
C GLN A 503 44.59 -12.95 -17.05
N GLY A 504 44.96 -14.16 -16.63
CA GLY A 504 46.34 -14.51 -16.28
C GLY A 504 47.33 -14.50 -17.47
N ARG A 505 46.82 -14.64 -18.72
CA ARG A 505 47.64 -14.53 -19.94
C ARG A 505 47.76 -13.10 -20.47
N ALA A 506 46.82 -12.22 -20.17
CA ALA A 506 46.84 -10.82 -20.60
C ALA A 506 47.77 -9.93 -19.75
N VAL A 507 48.18 -10.39 -18.55
CA VAL A 507 49.13 -9.67 -17.68
C VAL A 507 50.58 -10.15 -17.89
N SER A 508 50.80 -11.18 -18.73
CA SER A 508 52.12 -11.76 -19.03
C SER A 508 52.55 -11.58 -20.50
N SER A 509 51.91 -10.68 -21.23
CA SER A 509 52.29 -10.25 -22.59
C SER A 509 52.33 -8.73 -22.61
#